data_AF-A0A4R8LS63-F1
#
_entry.id   AF-A0A4R8LS63-F1
#
_cell.length_a   1.000
_cell.length_b   1.000
_cell.length_c   1.000
_cell.angle_alpha   90.00
_cell.angle_beta   90.00
_cell.angle_gamma   90.00
#
_symmetry.space_group_name_H-M   'P 1'
#
loop_
_entity.id
_entity.type
_entity.pdbx_description
1 polymer ?
#
loop_
_entity_poly.entity_id
_entity_poly.type
_entity_poly.pdbx_seq_one_letter_code
_entity_poly.pdbx_strand_id
1 'polypeptide(L)'
;MSDFRRFAHRYRKLMAGLEQAAEREYKQAADAEVRVRNTWYEIAETMEDVRRQQCASIFRSGDYREWELFDAHGQWLQMRLTAAEREWRQAVKDMEQQRQYLHDRYTATQTWVQLSDAADWEHRVDVEKREQVDMDELALQRYRKAADDTWR
;
A
#
# COMPACT_ATOMS: atom_id res chain seq x y z
N MET A 1 -14.46 -27.54 -14.39
CA MET A 1 -13.55 -26.46 -13.92
C MET A 1 -12.60 -27.08 -12.90
N SER A 2 -11.28 -27.06 -13.13
CA SER A 2 -10.31 -27.71 -12.23
C SER A 2 -10.31 -27.05 -10.84
N ASP A 3 -10.02 -27.85 -9.79
CA ASP A 3 -10.01 -27.36 -8.40
C ASP A 3 -8.99 -26.25 -8.18
N PHE A 4 -7.85 -26.32 -8.89
CA PHE A 4 -6.83 -25.27 -8.89
C PHE A 4 -7.37 -23.92 -9.39
N ARG A 5 -8.16 -23.91 -10.47
CA ARG A 5 -8.72 -22.68 -11.05
C ARG A 5 -9.72 -22.00 -10.10
N ARG A 6 -10.55 -22.81 -9.42
CA ARG A 6 -11.45 -22.34 -8.35
C ARG A 6 -10.69 -21.80 -7.16
N PHE A 7 -9.55 -22.41 -6.82
CA PHE A 7 -8.69 -21.96 -5.74
C PHE A 7 -8.02 -20.62 -6.11
N ALA A 8 -7.35 -20.55 -7.26
CA ALA A 8 -6.64 -19.37 -7.74
C ALA A 8 -7.56 -18.13 -7.80
N HIS A 9 -8.79 -18.29 -8.31
CA HIS A 9 -9.74 -17.17 -8.38
C HIS A 9 -10.22 -16.70 -6.99
N ARG A 10 -10.51 -17.63 -6.07
CA ARG A 10 -10.86 -17.29 -4.68
C ARG A 10 -9.70 -16.60 -3.96
N TYR A 11 -8.48 -17.10 -4.18
CA TYR A 11 -7.28 -16.56 -3.59
C TYR A 11 -6.98 -15.15 -4.13
N ARG A 12 -7.13 -14.91 -5.43
CA ARG A 12 -7.02 -13.57 -6.05
C ARG A 12 -7.95 -12.55 -5.38
N LYS A 13 -9.21 -12.94 -5.13
CA LYS A 13 -10.18 -12.05 -4.45
C LYS A 13 -9.78 -11.77 -3.00
N LEU A 14 -9.29 -12.77 -2.28
CA LEU A 14 -8.78 -12.60 -0.91
C LEU A 14 -7.59 -11.62 -0.88
N MET A 15 -6.62 -11.81 -1.77
CA MET A 15 -5.42 -10.97 -1.84
C MET A 15 -5.74 -9.52 -2.17
N ALA A 16 -6.65 -9.27 -3.11
CA ALA A 16 -7.13 -7.91 -3.41
C ALA A 16 -7.76 -7.22 -2.17
N GLY A 17 -8.48 -7.97 -1.34
CA GLY A 17 -9.02 -7.44 -0.07
C GLY A 17 -7.94 -7.11 0.96
N LEU A 18 -6.91 -7.94 1.07
CA LEU A 18 -5.77 -7.71 1.97
C LEU A 18 -4.92 -6.52 1.51
N GLU A 19 -4.74 -6.36 0.20
CA GLU A 19 -4.03 -5.21 -0.38
C GLU A 19 -4.77 -3.90 -0.10
N GLN A 20 -6.09 -3.87 -0.25
CA GLN A 20 -6.91 -2.71 0.13
C GLN A 20 -6.83 -2.38 1.62
N ALA A 21 -6.75 -3.39 2.49
CA ALA A 21 -6.56 -3.17 3.92
C ALA A 21 -5.18 -2.56 4.21
N ALA A 22 -4.11 -3.12 3.62
CA ALA A 22 -2.76 -2.59 3.75
C ALA A 22 -2.63 -1.16 3.20
N GLU A 23 -3.33 -0.83 2.12
CA GLU A 23 -3.34 0.53 1.56
C GLU A 23 -3.97 1.55 2.54
N ARG A 24 -5.03 1.14 3.25
CA ARG A 24 -5.65 1.98 4.28
C ARG A 24 -4.72 2.18 5.47
N GLU A 25 -4.06 1.13 5.93
CA GLU A 25 -3.09 1.19 7.04
C GLU A 25 -1.92 2.10 6.68
N TYR A 26 -1.39 2.00 5.45
CA TYR A 26 -0.36 2.89 4.94
C TYR A 26 -0.82 4.36 4.91
N LYS A 27 -2.02 4.64 4.40
CA LYS A 27 -2.58 6.00 4.39
C LYS A 27 -2.73 6.57 5.80
N GLN A 28 -3.22 5.77 6.74
CA GLN A 28 -3.34 6.18 8.14
C GLN A 28 -1.98 6.51 8.77
N ALA A 29 -0.95 5.72 8.47
CA ALA A 29 0.42 5.98 8.94
C ALA A 29 1.02 7.25 8.30
N ALA A 30 0.80 7.46 6.99
CA ALA A 30 1.22 8.68 6.30
C ALA A 30 0.52 9.93 6.86
N ASP A 31 -0.79 9.86 7.11
CA ASP A 31 -1.53 10.96 7.73
C ASP A 31 -1.04 11.26 9.16
N ALA A 32 -0.66 10.22 9.92
CA ALA A 32 -0.07 10.39 11.24
C ALA A 32 1.30 11.07 11.18
N GLU A 33 2.17 10.67 10.25
CA GLU A 33 3.46 11.33 10.00
C GLU A 33 3.27 12.82 9.68
N VAL A 34 2.35 13.15 8.76
CA VAL A 34 2.07 14.53 8.37
C VAL A 34 1.58 15.36 9.56
N ARG A 35 0.68 14.81 10.39
CA ARG A 35 0.18 15.51 11.58
C ARG A 35 1.31 15.84 12.56
N VAL A 36 2.18 14.89 12.88
CA VAL A 36 3.27 15.11 13.83
C VAL A 36 4.31 16.08 13.23
N ARG A 37 4.60 15.96 11.93
CA ARG A 37 5.49 16.89 11.22
C ARG A 37 4.97 18.33 11.27
N ASN A 38 3.68 18.55 11.06
CA ASN A 38 3.07 19.88 11.15
C ASN A 38 3.18 20.44 12.57
N THR A 39 2.88 19.64 13.60
CA THR A 39 3.07 20.04 15.00
C THR A 39 4.53 20.44 15.29
N TRP A 40 5.50 19.70 14.73
CA TRP A 40 6.92 20.05 14.87
C TRP A 40 7.24 21.41 14.25
N TYR A 41 6.77 21.68 13.03
CA TYR A 41 6.96 22.98 12.37
C TYR A 41 6.31 24.13 13.14
N GLU A 42 5.08 23.95 13.63
CA GLU A 42 4.37 24.95 14.44
C GLU A 42 5.13 25.31 15.73
N ILE A 43 5.69 24.31 16.41
CA ILE A 43 6.51 24.53 17.61
C ILE A 43 7.80 25.30 17.24
N ALA A 44 8.47 24.90 16.16
CA ALA A 44 9.70 25.55 15.71
C ALA A 44 9.47 27.03 15.35
N GLU A 45 8.37 27.35 14.66
CA GLU A 45 7.99 28.73 14.35
C GLU A 45 7.68 29.52 15.63
N THR A 46 6.91 28.93 16.55
CA THR A 46 6.59 29.56 17.84
C THR A 46 7.86 29.88 18.64
N MET A 47 8.87 29.01 18.58
CA MET A 47 10.16 29.24 19.24
C MET A 47 10.90 30.46 18.68
N GLU A 48 10.88 30.67 17.36
CA GLU A 48 11.48 31.87 16.75
C GLU A 48 10.79 33.14 17.24
N ASP A 49 9.46 33.13 17.32
CA ASP A 49 8.70 34.27 17.79
C ASP A 49 8.93 34.57 19.28
N VAL A 50 8.99 33.53 20.13
CA VAL A 50 9.36 33.70 21.55
C VAL A 50 10.76 34.31 21.68
N ARG A 51 11.73 33.85 20.87
CA ARG A 51 13.08 34.41 20.85
C ARG A 51 13.08 35.88 20.44
N ARG A 52 12.29 36.26 19.42
CA ARG A 52 12.14 37.68 19.00
C ARG A 52 11.54 38.53 20.13
N GLN A 53 10.52 38.02 20.83
CA GLN A 53 9.88 38.71 21.94
C GLN A 53 10.83 38.85 23.14
N GLN A 54 11.60 37.82 23.46
CA GLN A 54 12.65 37.83 24.47
C GLN A 54 13.73 38.89 24.17
N CYS A 55 14.18 38.99 22.91
CA CYS A 55 15.13 40.04 22.52
C CYS A 55 14.50 41.44 22.64
N ALA A 56 13.23 41.59 22.28
CA ALA A 56 12.56 42.87 22.30
C ALA A 56 12.21 43.36 23.72
N SER A 57 12.03 42.47 24.71
CA SER A 57 11.75 42.85 26.10
C SER A 57 12.94 43.55 26.76
N ILE A 58 14.17 43.14 26.42
CA ILE A 58 15.43 43.77 26.88
C ILE A 58 15.43 45.28 26.61
N PHE A 59 14.92 45.69 25.45
CA PHE A 59 14.90 47.09 25.02
C PHE A 59 13.65 47.88 25.46
N ARG A 60 12.55 47.18 25.84
CA ARG A 60 11.24 47.82 26.09
C ARG A 60 11.00 48.22 27.53
N SER A 61 11.28 47.34 28.47
CA SER A 61 10.82 47.51 29.86
C SER A 61 11.95 47.66 30.86
N GLY A 62 13.18 47.24 30.52
CA GLY A 62 14.27 47.14 31.51
C GLY A 62 13.94 46.21 32.68
N ASP A 63 12.79 45.51 32.62
CA ASP A 63 12.24 44.67 33.67
C ASP A 63 12.61 43.22 33.36
N TYR A 64 13.53 42.69 34.17
CA TYR A 64 14.11 41.37 34.00
C TYR A 64 13.06 40.25 34.05
N ARG A 65 11.90 40.50 34.67
CA ARG A 65 10.82 39.52 34.81
C ARG A 65 10.17 39.11 33.49
N GLU A 66 9.98 40.03 32.55
CA GLU A 66 9.42 39.69 31.24
C GLU A 66 10.37 38.79 30.45
N TRP A 67 11.68 39.03 30.57
CA TRP A 67 12.70 38.21 29.95
C TRP A 67 12.69 36.78 30.53
N GLU A 68 12.61 36.63 31.86
CA GLU A 68 12.54 35.32 32.52
C GLU A 68 11.31 34.51 32.08
N LEU A 69 10.17 35.18 31.86
CA LEU A 69 8.94 34.52 31.37
C LEU A 69 9.12 33.96 29.95
N PHE A 70 9.73 34.74 29.04
CA PHE A 70 10.01 34.24 27.69
C PHE A 70 11.07 33.14 27.69
N ASP A 71 12.07 33.22 28.56
CA ASP A 71 13.08 32.17 28.71
C ASP A 71 12.46 30.85 29.17
N ALA A 72 11.63 30.88 30.21
CA ALA A 72 10.91 29.71 30.70
C ALA A 72 9.97 29.12 29.63
N HIS A 73 9.28 29.98 28.87
CA HIS A 73 8.43 29.54 27.75
C HIS A 73 9.26 28.90 26.63
N GLY A 74 10.42 29.46 26.30
CA GLY A 74 11.36 28.89 25.32
C GLY A 74 11.87 27.51 25.74
N GLN A 75 12.23 27.34 27.02
CA GLN A 75 12.65 26.04 27.56
C GLN A 75 11.53 24.99 27.46
N TRP A 76 10.29 25.37 27.75
CA TRP A 76 9.13 24.49 27.60
C TRP A 76 8.87 24.10 26.14
N LEU A 77 8.96 25.07 25.21
CA LEU A 77 8.84 24.80 23.77
C LEU A 77 9.95 23.86 23.27
N GLN A 78 11.19 24.03 23.75
CA GLN A 78 12.30 23.13 23.41
C GLN A 78 12.03 21.68 23.85
N MET A 79 11.47 21.49 25.04
CA MET A 79 11.05 20.15 25.51
C MET A 79 9.96 19.56 24.62
N ARG A 80 8.96 20.36 24.24
CA ARG A 80 7.89 19.93 23.32
C ARG A 80 8.41 19.61 21.92
N LEU A 81 9.33 20.42 21.39
CA LEU A 81 9.96 20.18 20.08
C LEU A 81 10.68 18.84 20.08
N THR A 82 11.47 18.56 21.13
CA THR A 82 12.18 17.29 21.30
C THR A 82 11.23 16.09 21.40
N ALA A 83 10.09 16.25 22.06
CA ALA A 83 9.05 15.21 22.10
C ALA A 83 8.43 14.98 20.71
N ALA A 84 8.04 16.06 20.01
CA ALA A 84 7.51 16.00 18.66
C ALA A 84 8.51 15.38 17.67
N GLU A 85 9.82 15.62 17.80
CA GLU A 85 10.85 14.96 16.99
C GLU A 85 10.88 13.45 17.19
N ARG A 86 10.74 12.99 18.44
CA ARG A 86 10.72 11.55 18.74
C ARG A 86 9.48 10.89 18.16
N GLU A 87 8.33 11.52 18.35
CA GLU A 87 7.06 11.07 17.76
C GLU A 87 7.15 11.05 16.23
N TRP A 88 7.76 12.07 15.62
CA TRP A 88 7.90 12.14 14.18
C TRP A 88 8.80 11.03 13.64
N ARG A 89 9.96 10.81 14.28
CA ARG A 89 10.85 9.69 13.92
C ARG A 89 10.16 8.33 14.05
N GLN A 90 9.30 8.16 15.06
CA GLN A 90 8.52 6.94 15.20
C GLN A 90 7.48 6.81 14.08
N ALA A 91 6.72 7.87 13.80
CA ALA A 91 5.73 7.90 12.73
C ALA A 91 6.34 7.63 11.34
N VAL A 92 7.54 8.18 11.07
CA VAL A 92 8.28 7.90 9.84
C VAL A 92 8.63 6.41 9.73
N LYS A 93 9.16 5.80 10.80
CA LYS A 93 9.47 4.37 10.81
C LYS A 93 8.23 3.51 10.60
N ASP A 94 7.12 3.85 11.27
CA ASP A 94 5.87 3.12 11.13
C ASP A 94 5.33 3.24 9.69
N MET A 95 5.38 4.43 9.10
CA MET A 95 5.01 4.67 7.70
C MET A 95 5.89 3.87 6.73
N GLU A 96 7.21 3.83 6.95
CA GLU A 96 8.14 3.03 6.14
C GLU A 96 7.86 1.52 6.24
N GLN A 97 7.56 1.03 7.44
CA GLN A 97 7.15 -0.36 7.66
C GLN A 97 5.84 -0.67 6.91
N GLN A 98 4.86 0.21 7.00
CA GLN A 98 3.59 0.04 6.27
C GLN A 98 3.78 0.10 4.75
N ARG A 99 4.69 0.96 4.27
CA ARG A 99 5.04 1.02 2.84
C ARG A 99 5.64 -0.30 2.37
N GLN A 100 6.57 -0.87 3.14
CA GLN A 100 7.18 -2.16 2.81
C GLN A 100 6.14 -3.28 2.83
N TYR A 101 5.30 -3.32 3.86
CA TYR A 101 4.22 -4.30 3.97
C TYR A 101 3.24 -4.24 2.79
N LEU A 102 2.84 -3.03 2.39
CA LEU A 102 1.99 -2.82 1.20
C LEU A 102 2.68 -3.31 -0.08
N HIS A 103 3.98 -3.04 -0.24
CA HIS A 103 4.75 -3.52 -1.39
C HIS A 103 4.82 -5.06 -1.45
N ASP A 104 5.08 -5.70 -0.32
CA ASP A 104 5.12 -7.16 -0.22
C ASP A 104 3.74 -7.78 -0.55
N ARG A 105 2.66 -7.13 -0.09
CA ARG A 105 1.29 -7.52 -0.40
C ARG A 105 0.97 -7.39 -1.89
N TYR A 106 1.30 -6.25 -2.49
CA TYR A 106 1.12 -6.03 -3.92
C TYR A 106 1.86 -7.08 -4.74
N THR A 107 3.12 -7.35 -4.41
CA THR A 107 3.93 -8.37 -5.07
C THR A 107 3.31 -9.76 -4.96
N ALA A 108 2.82 -10.13 -3.77
CA ALA A 108 2.12 -11.39 -3.59
C ALA A 108 0.82 -11.45 -4.42
N THR A 109 0.01 -10.39 -4.45
CA THR A 109 -1.19 -10.32 -5.31
C THR A 109 -0.84 -10.54 -6.78
N GLN A 110 0.20 -9.86 -7.29
CA GLN A 110 0.63 -9.98 -8.68
C GLN A 110 1.05 -11.40 -9.05
N THR A 111 1.80 -12.08 -8.19
CA THR A 111 2.20 -13.48 -8.41
C THR A 111 0.97 -14.39 -8.55
N TRP A 112 -0.06 -14.19 -7.71
CA TRP A 112 -1.29 -14.99 -7.79
C TRP A 112 -2.16 -14.64 -8.98
N VAL A 113 -2.15 -13.38 -9.44
CA VAL A 113 -2.80 -12.99 -10.70
C VAL A 113 -2.15 -13.73 -11.87
N GLN A 114 -0.83 -13.72 -11.96
CA GLN A 114 -0.09 -14.41 -13.02
C GLN A 114 -0.36 -15.92 -13.02
N LEU A 115 -0.36 -16.58 -11.85
CA LEU A 115 -0.68 -18.00 -11.73
C LEU A 115 -2.12 -18.32 -12.14
N SER A 116 -3.07 -17.44 -11.79
CA SER A 116 -4.47 -17.59 -12.21
C SER A 116 -4.62 -17.46 -13.72
N ASP A 117 -3.97 -16.45 -14.31
CA ASP A 117 -4.06 -16.17 -15.75
C ASP A 117 -3.39 -17.30 -16.57
N ALA A 118 -2.29 -17.87 -16.06
CA ALA A 118 -1.65 -19.05 -16.65
C ALA A 118 -2.57 -20.28 -16.63
N ALA A 119 -3.22 -20.57 -15.50
CA ALA A 119 -4.19 -21.67 -15.41
C ALA A 119 -5.43 -21.45 -16.29
N ASP A 120 -5.84 -20.19 -16.47
CA ASP A 120 -6.90 -19.82 -17.40
C ASP A 120 -6.52 -20.06 -18.86
N TRP A 121 -5.25 -19.84 -19.19
CA TRP A 121 -4.71 -20.11 -20.52
C TRP A 121 -4.57 -21.61 -20.79
N GLU A 122 -3.97 -22.38 -19.88
CA GLU A 122 -3.86 -23.84 -19.99
C GLU A 122 -5.23 -24.49 -20.19
N HIS A 123 -6.25 -24.06 -19.44
CA HIS A 123 -7.59 -24.58 -19.60
C HIS A 123 -8.18 -24.30 -20.99
N ARG A 124 -7.94 -23.12 -21.56
CA ARG A 124 -8.42 -22.79 -22.90
C ARG A 124 -7.78 -23.69 -23.95
N VAL A 125 -6.47 -23.89 -23.86
CA VAL A 125 -5.73 -24.80 -24.74
C VAL A 125 -6.24 -26.24 -24.62
N ASP A 126 -6.53 -26.71 -23.41
CA ASP A 126 -7.08 -28.06 -23.21
C ASP A 126 -8.49 -28.24 -23.79
N VAL A 127 -9.33 -27.20 -23.72
CA VAL A 127 -10.67 -27.21 -24.33
C VAL A 127 -10.54 -27.23 -25.86
N GLU A 128 -9.72 -26.36 -26.44
CA GLU A 128 -9.47 -26.31 -27.89
C GLU A 128 -8.93 -27.64 -28.43
N LYS A 129 -8.00 -28.28 -27.70
CA LYS A 129 -7.48 -29.62 -28.07
C LYS A 129 -8.57 -30.68 -28.08
N ARG A 130 -9.47 -30.69 -27.09
CA ARG A 130 -10.57 -31.67 -27.03
C ARG A 130 -11.56 -31.45 -28.16
N GLU A 131 -11.94 -30.20 -28.40
CA GLU A 131 -12.82 -29.84 -29.53
C GLU A 131 -12.21 -30.24 -30.86
N GLN A 132 -10.90 -30.06 -31.05
CA GLN A 132 -10.20 -30.50 -32.24
C GLN A 132 -10.25 -32.03 -32.41
N VAL A 133 -9.97 -32.79 -31.33
CA VAL A 133 -10.04 -34.26 -31.36
C VAL A 133 -11.45 -34.74 -31.72
N ASP A 134 -12.49 -34.16 -31.11
CA ASP A 134 -13.89 -34.51 -31.39
C ASP A 134 -14.25 -34.24 -32.86
N MET A 135 -13.77 -33.12 -33.42
CA MET A 135 -13.98 -32.77 -34.83
C MET A 135 -13.23 -33.69 -35.79
N ASP A 136 -12.00 -34.08 -35.45
CA ASP A 136 -11.19 -35.03 -36.23
C ASP A 136 -11.82 -36.43 -36.23
N GLU A 137 -12.31 -36.89 -35.07
CA GLU A 137 -13.05 -38.16 -34.96
C GLU A 137 -14.33 -38.14 -35.80
N LEU A 138 -15.10 -37.04 -35.75
CA LEU A 138 -16.31 -36.87 -36.56
C LEU A 138 -15.98 -36.89 -38.06
N ALA A 139 -14.90 -36.21 -38.48
CA ALA A 139 -14.45 -36.21 -39.87
C ALA A 139 -14.05 -37.62 -40.34
N LEU A 140 -13.32 -38.37 -39.51
CA LEU A 140 -12.95 -39.76 -39.80
C LEU A 140 -14.17 -40.67 -39.91
N GLN A 141 -15.17 -40.52 -39.03
CA GLN A 141 -16.41 -41.30 -39.11
C GLN A 141 -17.19 -40.99 -40.40
N ARG A 142 -17.30 -39.70 -40.78
CA ARG A 142 -17.93 -39.29 -42.04
C ARG A 142 -17.20 -39.84 -43.25
N TYR A 143 -15.87 -39.80 -43.24
CA TYR A 143 -15.04 -40.36 -44.31
C TYR A 143 -15.25 -41.86 -44.45
N ARG A 144 -15.21 -42.63 -43.35
CA ARG A 144 -15.46 -44.07 -43.35
C ARG A 144 -16.83 -44.41 -43.91
N LYS A 145 -17.87 -43.69 -43.48
CA LYS A 145 -19.24 -43.88 -44.00
C LYS A 145 -19.32 -43.61 -45.51
N ALA A 146 -18.74 -42.49 -45.97
CA ALA A 146 -18.74 -42.16 -47.39
C ALA A 146 -18.01 -43.23 -48.22
N ALA A 147 -16.88 -43.75 -47.72
CA ALA A 147 -16.19 -44.85 -48.37
C ALA A 147 -17.09 -46.10 -48.46
N ASP A 148 -17.71 -46.52 -47.36
CA ASP A 148 -18.60 -47.68 -47.33
C ASP A 148 -19.81 -47.54 -48.27
N ASP A 149 -20.39 -46.34 -48.38
CA ASP A 149 -21.51 -46.03 -49.28
C ASP A 149 -21.09 -46.02 -50.76
N THR A 150 -19.80 -45.81 -51.08
CA THR A 150 -19.28 -45.79 -52.47
C THR A 150 -19.01 -47.20 -53.01
N TRP A 151 -18.83 -48.20 -52.14
CA TRP A 151 -18.55 -49.60 -52.52
C TRP A 151 -19.79 -50.50 -52.50
N ARG A 152 -21.00 -49.94 -52.41
CA ARG A 152 -22.30 -50.63 -52.55
C ARG A 152 -22.97 -50.24 -53.85
#